data_AF-A0A9W6SLE1-F1
#
_entry.id   AF-A0A9W6SLE1-F1
#
_cell.length_a   1.000
_cell.length_b   1.000
_cell.length_c   1.000
_cell.angle_alpha   90.00
_cell.angle_beta   90.00
_cell.angle_gamma   90.00
#
_symmetry.space_group_name_H-M   'P 1'
#
loop_
_entity.id
_entity.type
_entity.pdbx_description
1 polymer ?
#
loop_
_entity_poly.entity_id
_entity_poly.type
_entity_poly.pdbx_seq_one_letter_code
_entity_poly.pdbx_strand_id
1 'polypeptide(L)'
;MNAVTAITADHRVLEALFGRLQKGEGEPAEVLAEIKARLLAHSVAEEEHVYPLLVREEPGEKPAVHHGVAEHREAEEKLAAAEKALGTNGFDRACQDLVDAVSHHVREEEDGILRALAEATPAALLDAAGDAFEQRRATELAGHGYTA
;
A
#
# COMPACT_ATOMS: atom_id res chain seq x y z
N MET A 1 -4.67 7.06 -15.50
CA MET A 1 -5.66 6.25 -14.75
C MET A 1 -6.09 7.10 -13.56
N ASN A 2 -7.32 7.03 -13.05
CA ASN A 2 -7.64 7.85 -11.86
C ASN A 2 -7.03 7.25 -10.59
N ALA A 3 -6.83 8.07 -9.55
CA ALA A 3 -6.14 7.67 -8.32
C ALA A 3 -6.74 6.39 -7.68
N VAL A 4 -8.07 6.34 -7.55
CA VAL A 4 -8.76 5.17 -6.97
C VAL A 4 -8.43 3.89 -7.73
N THR A 5 -8.51 3.93 -9.05
CA THR A 5 -8.23 2.74 -9.88
C THR A 5 -6.76 2.32 -9.77
N ALA A 6 -5.83 3.28 -9.72
CA ALA A 6 -4.40 3.02 -9.64
C ALA A 6 -4.00 2.40 -8.30
N ILE A 7 -4.55 2.90 -7.20
CA ILE A 7 -4.32 2.42 -5.83
C ILE A 7 -4.90 1.00 -5.67
N THR A 8 -6.16 0.80 -6.06
CA THR A 8 -6.78 -0.53 -6.00
C THR A 8 -6.01 -1.54 -6.86
N ALA A 9 -5.44 -1.13 -7.99
CA ALA A 9 -4.60 -2.03 -8.80
C ALA A 9 -3.34 -2.48 -8.04
N ASP A 10 -2.68 -1.60 -7.29
CA ASP A 10 -1.54 -1.98 -6.44
C ASP A 10 -1.93 -2.92 -5.32
N HIS A 11 -3.10 -2.72 -4.69
CA HIS A 11 -3.62 -3.65 -3.68
C HIS A 11 -3.71 -5.07 -4.22
N ARG A 12 -4.25 -5.25 -5.44
CA ARG A 12 -4.35 -6.56 -6.08
C ARG A 12 -2.98 -7.18 -6.36
N VAL A 13 -1.95 -6.36 -6.63
CA VAL A 13 -0.58 -6.85 -6.78
C VAL A 13 -0.01 -7.33 -5.44
N LEU A 14 -0.20 -6.56 -4.35
CA LEU A 14 0.23 -6.97 -3.01
C LEU A 14 -0.48 -8.25 -2.56
N GLU A 15 -1.79 -8.37 -2.77
CA GLU A 15 -2.55 -9.59 -2.47
C GLU A 15 -2.03 -10.81 -3.23
N ALA A 16 -1.67 -10.65 -4.50
CA ALA A 16 -1.06 -11.72 -5.29
C ALA A 16 0.30 -12.14 -4.72
N LEU A 17 1.12 -11.18 -4.26
CA LEU A 17 2.41 -11.47 -3.62
C LEU A 17 2.26 -12.17 -2.28
N PHE A 18 1.29 -11.77 -1.46
CA PHE A 18 0.96 -12.49 -0.23
C PHE A 18 0.47 -13.91 -0.52
N GLY A 19 -0.34 -14.09 -1.57
CA GLY A 19 -0.74 -15.41 -2.05
C GLY A 19 0.46 -16.28 -2.45
N ARG A 20 1.46 -15.72 -3.15
CA ARG A 20 2.72 -16.42 -3.48
C ARG A 20 3.48 -16.81 -2.22
N LEU A 21 3.65 -15.87 -1.28
CA LEU A 21 4.34 -16.09 -0.01
C LEU A 21 3.69 -17.23 0.80
N GLN A 22 2.37 -17.22 0.95
CA GLN A 22 1.62 -18.24 1.70
C GLN A 22 1.63 -19.62 1.03
N LYS A 23 1.73 -19.69 -0.30
CA LYS A 23 1.84 -20.95 -1.05
C LYS A 23 3.27 -21.50 -1.10
N GLY A 24 4.26 -20.73 -0.63
CA GLY A 24 5.68 -21.07 -0.77
C GLY A 24 6.15 -21.01 -2.23
N GLU A 25 5.57 -20.13 -3.05
CA GLU A 25 5.93 -19.94 -4.45
C GLU A 25 7.07 -18.92 -4.60
N GLY A 26 8.28 -19.42 -4.82
CA GLY A 26 9.50 -18.62 -4.95
C GLY A 26 10.30 -18.57 -3.65
N GLU A 27 11.46 -17.91 -3.68
CA GLU A 27 12.30 -17.74 -2.50
C GLU A 27 11.69 -16.70 -1.55
N PRO A 28 11.37 -17.04 -0.28
CA PRO A 28 10.66 -16.14 0.61
C PRO A 28 11.34 -14.79 0.82
N ALA A 29 12.68 -14.76 0.80
CA ALA A 29 13.46 -13.53 0.90
C ALA A 29 13.26 -12.61 -0.32
N GLU A 30 13.15 -13.17 -1.52
CA GLU A 30 12.90 -12.40 -2.75
C GLU A 30 11.47 -11.87 -2.79
N VAL A 31 10.49 -12.70 -2.39
CA VAL A 31 9.08 -12.29 -2.34
C VAL A 31 8.87 -11.18 -1.31
N LEU A 32 9.49 -11.27 -0.12
CA LEU A 32 9.45 -10.20 0.88
C LEU A 32 10.14 -8.92 0.41
N ALA A 33 11.25 -9.02 -0.32
CA ALA A 33 11.89 -7.85 -0.92
C ALA A 33 10.99 -7.15 -1.95
N GLU A 34 10.24 -7.92 -2.75
CA GLU A 34 9.28 -7.36 -3.70
C GLU A 34 8.10 -6.69 -2.98
N ILE A 35 7.53 -7.36 -1.96
CA ILE A 35 6.47 -6.80 -1.12
C ILE A 35 6.93 -5.48 -0.51
N LYS A 36 8.16 -5.43 0.02
CA LYS A 36 8.74 -4.23 0.62
C LYS A 36 8.81 -3.05 -0.33
N ALA A 37 9.38 -3.28 -1.51
CA ALA A 37 9.54 -2.24 -2.51
C ALA A 37 8.17 -1.68 -2.92
N ARG A 38 7.17 -2.56 -3.11
CA ARG A 38 5.82 -2.16 -3.50
C ARG A 38 5.05 -1.46 -2.39
N LEU A 39 5.11 -1.96 -1.17
CA LEU A 39 4.43 -1.35 -0.02
C LEU A 39 4.96 0.06 0.24
N LEU A 40 6.28 0.26 0.24
CA LEU A 40 6.89 1.59 0.41
C LEU A 40 6.56 2.54 -0.74
N ALA A 41 6.60 2.05 -1.99
CA ALA A 41 6.27 2.86 -3.15
C ALA A 41 4.82 3.33 -3.16
N HIS A 42 3.93 2.45 -2.74
CA HIS A 42 2.50 2.70 -2.63
C HIS A 42 2.21 3.72 -1.53
N SER A 43 2.64 3.43 -0.29
CA SER A 43 2.35 4.29 0.87
C SER A 43 2.88 5.70 0.69
N VAL A 44 4.11 5.85 0.20
CA VAL A 44 4.70 7.18 -0.01
C VAL A 44 3.96 7.95 -1.11
N ALA A 45 3.52 7.29 -2.18
CA ALA A 45 2.78 7.96 -3.24
C ALA A 45 1.39 8.43 -2.76
N GLU A 46 0.72 7.68 -1.90
CA GLU A 46 -0.55 8.10 -1.28
C GLU A 46 -0.36 9.28 -0.33
N GLU A 47 0.61 9.17 0.57
CA GLU A 47 0.89 10.18 1.58
C GLU A 47 1.31 11.52 0.98
N GLU A 48 2.01 11.51 -0.17
CA GLU A 48 2.45 12.72 -0.85
C GLU A 48 1.38 13.34 -1.77
N HIS A 49 0.54 12.53 -2.42
CA HIS A 49 -0.31 13.02 -3.52
C HIS A 49 -1.81 12.77 -3.38
N VAL A 50 -2.23 11.79 -2.58
CA VAL A 50 -3.63 11.35 -2.51
C VAL A 50 -4.26 11.83 -1.20
N TYR A 51 -3.64 11.53 -0.07
CA TYR A 51 -4.14 11.90 1.24
C TYR A 51 -4.23 13.42 1.46
N PRO A 52 -3.25 14.24 1.03
CA PRO A 52 -3.39 15.69 1.13
C PRO A 52 -4.52 16.25 0.27
N LEU A 53 -4.80 15.61 -0.86
CA LEU A 53 -5.93 15.98 -1.72
C LEU A 53 -7.25 15.68 -1.02
N LEU A 54 -7.42 14.48 -0.46
CA LEU A 54 -8.63 14.14 0.30
C LEU A 54 -8.86 15.12 1.45
N VAL A 55 -7.84 15.41 2.25
CA VAL A 55 -7.97 16.37 3.38
C VAL A 55 -8.34 17.78 2.90
N ARG A 56 -7.98 18.15 1.67
CA ARG A 56 -8.34 19.44 1.08
C ARG A 56 -9.80 19.48 0.62
N GLU A 57 -10.25 18.43 -0.07
CA GLU A 57 -11.62 18.37 -0.64
C GLU A 57 -12.66 17.99 0.44
N GLU A 58 -12.31 17.14 1.39
CA GLU A 58 -13.14 16.72 2.53
C GLU A 58 -12.32 16.73 3.85
N PRO A 59 -12.21 17.89 4.52
CA PRO A 59 -11.45 18.02 5.77
C PRO A 59 -11.93 17.11 6.91
N GLY A 60 -13.18 16.64 6.85
CA GLY A 60 -13.74 15.68 7.81
C GLY A 60 -13.01 14.34 7.83
N GLU A 61 -12.36 13.94 6.73
CA GLU A 61 -11.63 12.68 6.59
C GLU A 61 -10.20 12.73 7.14
N LYS A 62 -9.76 13.88 7.66
CA LYS A 62 -8.43 14.01 8.25
C LYS A 62 -8.09 12.95 9.32
N PRO A 63 -9.00 12.55 10.23
CA PRO A 63 -8.74 11.46 11.17
C PRO A 63 -8.52 10.10 10.49
N ALA A 64 -9.29 9.79 9.43
CA ALA A 64 -9.13 8.55 8.67
C ALA A 64 -7.78 8.51 7.97
N VAL A 65 -7.38 9.61 7.32
CA VAL A 65 -6.04 9.75 6.72
C VAL A 65 -4.92 9.56 7.75
N HIS A 66 -5.05 10.16 8.94
CA HIS A 66 -4.06 9.95 10.01
C HIS A 66 -4.00 8.50 10.49
N HIS A 67 -5.13 7.80 10.48
CA HIS A 67 -5.16 6.38 10.78
C HIS A 67 -4.46 5.56 9.71
N GLY A 68 -4.75 5.78 8.42
CA GLY A 68 -4.10 5.09 7.31
C GLY A 68 -2.58 5.24 7.32
N VAL A 69 -2.06 6.45 7.58
CA VAL A 69 -0.60 6.68 7.78
C VAL A 69 -0.03 5.88 8.95
N ALA A 70 -0.80 5.70 10.03
CA ALA A 70 -0.36 4.89 11.15
C ALA A 70 -0.36 3.39 10.80
N GLU A 71 -1.33 2.92 10.02
CA GLU A 71 -1.40 1.54 9.54
C GLU A 71 -0.29 1.22 8.53
N HIS A 72 0.10 2.17 7.67
CA HIS A 72 1.31 2.02 6.83
C HIS A 72 2.55 1.70 7.66
N ARG A 73 2.76 2.45 8.75
CA ARG A 73 3.88 2.22 9.66
C ARG A 73 3.77 0.86 10.35
N GLU A 74 2.58 0.46 10.78
CA GLU A 74 2.38 -0.87 11.34
C GLU A 74 2.73 -1.96 10.31
N ALA A 75 2.28 -1.82 9.07
CA ALA A 75 2.58 -2.78 8.01
C ALA A 75 4.10 -2.89 7.73
N GLU A 76 4.81 -1.76 7.69
CA GLU A 76 6.27 -1.74 7.60
C GLU A 76 6.96 -2.44 8.79
N GLU A 77 6.46 -2.24 10.01
CA GLU A 77 6.97 -2.92 11.21
C GLU A 77 6.75 -4.43 11.16
N LYS A 78 5.57 -4.89 10.71
CA LYS A 78 5.28 -6.32 10.53
C LYS A 78 6.15 -6.93 9.44
N LEU A 79 6.37 -6.19 8.36
CA LEU A 79 7.26 -6.62 7.28
C LEU A 79 8.69 -6.81 7.76
N ALA A 80 9.23 -5.84 8.53
CA ALA A 80 10.55 -5.96 9.14
C ALA A 80 10.63 -7.16 10.10
N ALA A 81 9.55 -7.46 10.83
CA ALA A 81 9.47 -8.65 11.67
C ALA A 81 9.49 -9.96 10.86
N ALA A 82 8.79 -10.01 9.73
CA ALA A 82 8.80 -11.14 8.80
C ALA A 82 10.18 -11.35 8.18
N GLU A 83 10.85 -10.28 7.72
CA GLU A 83 12.24 -10.34 7.22
C GLU A 83 13.18 -10.91 8.29
N LYS A 84 13.05 -10.47 9.55
CA LYS A 84 13.88 -10.96 10.66
C LYS A 84 13.61 -12.43 11.02
N ALA A 85 12.38 -12.90 10.80
CA ALA A 85 11.96 -14.26 11.11
C ALA A 85 12.34 -15.28 10.03
N LEU A 86 12.90 -14.86 8.89
CA LEU A 86 13.34 -15.74 7.81
C LEU A 86 14.20 -16.90 8.33
N GLY A 87 13.84 -18.13 7.92
CA GLY A 87 14.54 -19.36 8.33
C GLY A 87 14.31 -19.81 9.78
N THR A 88 13.45 -19.11 10.53
CA THR A 88 13.07 -19.50 11.90
C THR A 88 11.70 -20.18 11.93
N ASN A 89 11.39 -20.91 12.99
CA ASN A 89 10.06 -21.49 13.21
C ASN A 89 8.93 -20.45 13.38
N GLY A 90 9.29 -19.17 13.55
CA GLY A 90 8.33 -18.06 13.68
C GLY A 90 7.96 -17.39 12.35
N PHE A 91 8.56 -17.81 11.24
CA PHE A 91 8.41 -17.15 9.95
C PHE A 91 6.96 -17.09 9.47
N ASP A 92 6.26 -18.22 9.46
CA ASP A 92 4.89 -18.32 8.98
C ASP A 92 3.94 -17.41 9.77
N ARG A 93 4.16 -17.34 11.10
CA ARG A 93 3.37 -16.46 11.96
C ARG A 93 3.62 -14.98 11.64
N ALA A 94 4.87 -14.59 11.46
CA ALA A 94 5.22 -13.21 11.11
C ALA A 94 4.68 -12.82 9.73
N CYS A 95 4.68 -13.74 8.77
CA CYS A 95 4.05 -13.53 7.46
C CYS A 95 2.54 -13.35 7.60
N GLN A 96 1.87 -14.17 8.42
CA GLN A 96 0.43 -14.02 8.65
C GLN A 96 0.11 -12.66 9.30
N ASP A 97 0.87 -12.24 10.32
CA ASP A 97 0.66 -10.94 10.98
C ASP A 97 0.85 -9.77 10.00
N LEU A 98 1.79 -9.86 9.05
CA LEU A 98 1.94 -8.89 7.95
C LEU A 98 0.73 -8.87 7.01
N VAL A 99 0.29 -10.06 6.55
CA VAL A 99 -0.86 -10.18 5.64
C VAL A 99 -2.11 -9.62 6.29
N ASP A 100 -2.33 -9.91 7.57
CA ASP A 100 -3.50 -9.43 8.30
C ASP A 100 -3.51 -7.90 8.42
N ALA A 101 -2.36 -7.29 8.75
CA ALA A 101 -2.22 -5.84 8.86
C ALA A 101 -2.49 -5.14 7.52
N VAL A 102 -1.86 -5.59 6.43
CA VAL A 102 -2.05 -4.97 5.10
C VAL A 102 -3.47 -5.21 4.59
N SER A 103 -4.03 -6.41 4.79
CA SER A 103 -5.41 -6.70 4.36
C SER A 103 -6.44 -5.90 5.15
N HIS A 104 -6.17 -5.57 6.41
CA HIS A 104 -7.02 -4.68 7.20
C HIS A 104 -7.01 -3.27 6.63
N HIS A 105 -5.81 -2.71 6.47
CA HIS A 105 -5.59 -1.39 5.90
C HIS A 105 -6.27 -1.24 4.52
N VAL A 106 -6.01 -2.16 3.60
CA VAL A 106 -6.60 -2.15 2.24
C VAL A 106 -8.12 -2.08 2.28
N ARG A 107 -8.77 -2.83 3.18
CA ARG A 107 -10.23 -2.78 3.31
C ARG A 107 -10.72 -1.43 3.84
N GLU A 108 -10.09 -0.91 4.88
CA GLU A 108 -10.47 0.39 5.45
C GLU A 108 -10.25 1.53 4.45
N GLU A 109 -9.18 1.43 3.66
CA GLU A 109 -8.88 2.43 2.64
C GLU A 109 -9.87 2.37 1.48
N GLU A 110 -10.14 1.19 0.91
CA GLU A 110 -11.10 1.04 -0.20
C GLU A 110 -12.53 1.42 0.20
N ASP A 111 -12.99 1.01 1.39
CA ASP A 111 -14.34 1.28 1.88
C ASP A 111 -14.49 2.68 2.50
N GLY A 112 -13.39 3.35 2.82
CA GLY A 112 -13.35 4.64 3.52
C GLY A 112 -12.70 5.72 2.67
N ILE A 113 -11.38 5.82 2.75
CA ILE A 113 -10.57 6.89 2.15
C ILE A 113 -10.81 7.01 0.64
N LEU A 114 -10.73 5.90 -0.12
CA LEU A 114 -10.88 5.94 -1.58
C LEU A 114 -12.32 6.22 -2.00
N ARG A 115 -13.32 5.72 -1.26
CA ARG A 115 -14.73 6.07 -1.50
C ARG A 115 -14.95 7.57 -1.29
N ALA A 116 -14.48 8.11 -0.15
CA ALA A 116 -14.62 9.53 0.16
C ALA A 116 -13.88 10.41 -0.88
N LEU A 117 -12.68 9.99 -1.30
CA LEU A 117 -11.93 10.66 -2.35
C LEU A 117 -12.71 10.71 -3.68
N ALA A 118 -13.31 9.59 -4.10
CA ALA A 118 -14.11 9.51 -5.31
C ALA A 118 -15.36 10.41 -5.26
N GLU A 119 -15.99 10.54 -4.09
CA GLU A 119 -17.20 11.34 -3.89
C GLU A 119 -16.91 12.84 -3.78
N ALA A 120 -15.84 13.21 -3.08
CA ALA A 120 -15.50 14.61 -2.79
C ALA A 120 -14.72 15.31 -3.91
N THR A 121 -14.04 14.55 -4.76
CA THR A 121 -13.05 15.12 -5.71
C THR A 121 -13.57 15.13 -7.15
N PRO A 122 -13.52 16.28 -7.85
CA PRO A 122 -13.81 16.34 -9.29
C PRO A 122 -12.95 15.39 -10.12
N ALA A 123 -13.52 14.77 -11.16
CA ALA A 123 -12.84 13.76 -11.99
C ALA A 123 -11.47 14.21 -12.52
N ALA A 124 -11.33 15.45 -12.98
CA ALA A 124 -10.06 15.97 -13.48
C ALA A 124 -8.96 16.03 -12.40
N LEU A 125 -9.33 16.26 -11.14
CA LEU A 125 -8.39 16.25 -10.01
C LEU A 125 -8.05 14.81 -9.59
N LEU A 126 -9.01 13.88 -9.66
CA LEU A 126 -8.75 12.45 -9.44
C LEU A 126 -7.80 11.86 -10.49
N ASP A 127 -7.95 12.26 -11.75
CA ASP A 127 -7.06 11.86 -12.84
C ASP A 127 -5.65 12.42 -12.61
N ALA A 128 -5.54 13.72 -12.29
CA ALA A 128 -4.24 14.33 -12.00
C ALA A 128 -3.54 13.71 -10.77
N ALA A 129 -4.31 13.36 -9.73
CA ALA A 129 -3.78 12.65 -8.57
C ALA A 129 -3.33 11.23 -8.91
N GLY A 130 -4.05 10.54 -9.79
CA GLY A 130 -3.65 9.22 -10.29
C GLY A 130 -2.34 9.27 -11.06
N ASP A 131 -2.18 10.25 -11.96
CA ASP A 131 -0.94 10.44 -12.70
C ASP A 131 0.24 10.78 -11.77
N ALA A 132 0.02 11.60 -10.74
CA ALA A 132 1.04 11.94 -9.74
C ALA A 132 1.42 10.73 -8.87
N PHE A 133 0.43 9.96 -8.41
CA PHE A 133 0.61 8.72 -7.68
C PHE A 133 1.46 7.72 -8.48
N GLU A 134 1.07 7.45 -9.73
CA GLU A 134 1.79 6.51 -10.61
C GLU A 134 3.27 6.93 -10.82
N GLN A 135 3.52 8.22 -11.05
CA GLN A 135 4.88 8.76 -11.23
C GLN A 135 5.72 8.63 -9.96
N ARG A 136 5.17 8.99 -8.80
CA ARG A 136 5.87 8.91 -7.52
C ARG A 136 6.16 7.47 -7.13
N ARG A 137 5.18 6.57 -7.29
CA ARG A 137 5.32 5.13 -7.08
C ARG A 137 6.40 4.53 -7.99
N ALA A 138 6.37 4.86 -9.27
CA ALA A 138 7.36 4.37 -10.24
C ALA A 138 8.79 4.82 -9.89
N THR A 139 8.94 6.06 -9.43
CA THR A 139 10.23 6.60 -8.98
C THR A 139 10.74 5.83 -7.75
N GLU A 140 9.87 5.54 -6.79
CA GLU A 140 10.25 4.74 -5.61
C GLU A 140 10.66 3.33 -6.01
N LEU A 141 9.82 2.63 -6.80
CA LEU A 141 10.08 1.26 -7.24
C LEU A 141 11.41 1.14 -7.97
N ALA A 142 11.71 2.09 -8.87
CA ALA A 142 12.98 2.12 -9.58
C ALA A 142 14.17 2.25 -8.62
N GLY A 143 14.03 3.02 -7.53
CA GLY A 143 15.03 3.13 -6.46
C GLY A 143 15.31 1.80 -5.74
N HIS A 144 14.34 0.90 -5.70
CA HIS A 144 14.46 -0.46 -5.13
C HIS A 144 14.76 -1.54 -6.17
N GLY A 145 14.94 -1.18 -7.45
CA GLY A 145 15.24 -2.11 -8.53
C GLY A 145 14.03 -2.83 -9.14
N TYR A 146 12.81 -2.33 -8.90
CA TYR A 146 11.56 -2.87 -9.43
C TYR A 146 10.96 -1.93 -10.49
N THR A 147 10.13 -2.49 -11.36
CA THR A 147 9.33 -1.72 -12.34
C THR A 147 7.91 -1.54 -11.83
N ALA A 148 7.34 -0.37 -12.15
CA ALA A 148 5.92 -0.07 -11.92
C ALA A 148 4.99 -0.99 -12.72
#